data_AF-A0A835URA0-F1
#
_entry.id   AF-A0A835URA0-F1
#
_cell.length_a   1.000
_cell.length_b   1.000
_cell.length_c   1.000
_cell.angle_alpha   90.00
_cell.angle_beta   90.00
_cell.angle_gamma   90.00
#
_symmetry.space_group_name_H-M   'P 1'
#
loop_
_entity.id
_entity.type
_entity.pdbx_description
1 polymer ?
#
loop_
_entity_poly.entity_id
_entity_poly.type
_entity_poly.pdbx_seq_one_letter_code
_entity_poly.pdbx_strand_id
1 'polypeptide(L)'
;MGLISGMVIGALVGMALVAGWSRMMRYRSATRIAKAVDIKLLGSLNRDDLKKLCGDKFPEWISFPAFEQVKWLNKQLSKLWPFIAEAATVVIKDSVEPLLDDYRPTGISSLKFSKFSLGSVPPKIEGVRVQSFKKGLVTLDIDLRWGGDPDIILAVEALVASLPIQLKDLQVFTIVRVIFQLSEEIPCISAVVVALLSEPKPRIDYVLKAIGGSLTAVPGLSDMIEDTVNSIVSDMLHELELKPQGRIAVTVVKANALKNMEIIGKSDPYAVLYIRPVFKVKTKVINNNLNPVWDETFELIAEDKETQAIIIEVFDEDDLSQDKKLGIVKLPLIELEPEICREFEFRLLPSLDMMKVKDKKDRGTITIKVLYHALSKAEQLAALEEEKRTLENKKKLKDAGVVGSTVDALGDAVGGAASLVGTGVSTGAGIVGSGVGAGVGLVGSGFHALSKAGKFMGKTVTNQFSSARRTGSGSVALPDGA
;
A
#
# COMPACT_ATOMS: atom_id res chain seq x y z
N MET A 1 58.39 54.95 -18.43
CA MET A 1 57.70 54.06 -19.40
C MET A 1 57.65 52.59 -18.98
N GLY A 2 58.64 52.02 -18.27
CA GLY A 2 58.66 50.59 -17.92
C GLY A 2 57.61 50.11 -16.90
N LEU A 3 57.28 50.92 -15.89
CA LEU A 3 56.36 50.55 -14.80
C LEU A 3 54.91 50.38 -15.27
N ILE A 4 54.42 51.31 -16.11
CA ILE A 4 53.07 51.27 -16.67
C ILE A 4 52.92 50.08 -17.63
N SER A 5 53.93 49.81 -18.46
CA SER A 5 53.95 48.65 -19.36
C SER A 5 53.89 47.32 -18.60
N GLY A 6 54.65 47.19 -17.51
CA GLY A 6 54.63 46.00 -16.65
C GLY A 6 53.27 45.75 -15.97
N MET A 7 52.59 46.81 -15.52
CA MET A 7 51.25 46.69 -14.93
C MET A 7 50.20 46.27 -15.96
N VAL A 8 50.26 46.82 -17.18
CA VAL A 8 49.32 46.45 -18.26
C VAL A 8 49.53 45.00 -18.69
N ILE A 9 50.78 44.55 -18.85
CA ILE A 9 51.09 43.15 -19.19
C ILE A 9 50.66 42.21 -18.06
N GLY A 10 50.93 42.57 -16.80
CA GLY A 10 50.49 41.78 -15.64
C GLY A 10 48.97 41.64 -15.56
N ALA A 11 48.22 42.70 -15.83
CA ALA A 11 46.76 42.67 -15.86
C ALA A 11 46.22 41.80 -17.01
N LEU A 12 46.81 41.88 -18.20
CA LEU A 12 46.43 41.05 -19.34
C LEU A 12 46.70 39.55 -19.09
N VAL A 13 47.86 39.22 -18.52
CA VAL A 13 48.19 37.83 -18.16
C VAL A 13 47.27 37.31 -17.05
N GLY A 14 46.97 38.15 -16.04
CA GLY A 14 46.01 37.82 -14.98
C GLY A 14 44.61 37.54 -15.53
N MET A 15 44.10 38.40 -16.42
CA MET A 15 42.80 38.17 -17.08
C MET A 15 42.81 36.92 -17.96
N ALA A 16 43.89 36.65 -18.69
CA ALA A 16 44.03 35.45 -19.51
C ALA A 16 44.04 34.16 -18.67
N LEU A 17 44.73 34.16 -17.52
CA LEU A 17 44.75 33.04 -16.59
C LEU A 17 43.37 32.80 -15.96
N VAL A 18 42.68 33.86 -15.54
CA VAL A 18 41.32 33.76 -14.98
C VAL A 18 40.32 33.28 -16.03
N ALA A 19 40.40 33.79 -17.27
CA ALA A 19 39.56 33.33 -18.38
C ALA A 19 39.84 31.86 -18.74
N GLY A 20 41.11 31.45 -18.76
CA GLY A 20 41.54 30.07 -18.97
C GLY A 20 41.04 29.13 -17.88
N TRP A 21 41.20 29.52 -16.61
CA TRP A 21 40.71 28.78 -15.45
C TRP A 21 39.18 28.66 -15.46
N SER A 22 38.47 29.76 -15.74
CA SER A 22 37.01 29.79 -15.86
C SER A 22 36.52 28.87 -16.97
N ARG A 23 37.16 28.88 -18.14
CA ARG A 23 36.83 27.97 -19.26
C ARG A 23 37.10 26.51 -18.91
N MET A 24 38.22 26.21 -18.26
CA MET A 24 38.56 24.86 -17.81
C MET A 24 37.59 24.34 -16.76
N MET A 25 37.19 25.18 -15.79
CA MET A 25 36.22 24.83 -14.75
C MET A 25 34.83 24.61 -15.33
N ARG A 26 34.39 25.45 -16.28
CA ARG A 26 33.12 25.24 -17.01
C ARG A 26 33.13 23.95 -17.81
N TYR A 27 34.22 23.66 -18.53
CA TYR A 27 34.37 22.40 -19.27
C TYR A 27 34.31 21.19 -18.34
N ARG A 28 35.10 21.18 -17.25
CA ARG A 28 35.08 20.11 -16.25
C ARG A 28 33.72 19.92 -15.60
N SER A 29 33.03 21.03 -15.28
CA SER A 29 31.68 20.99 -14.71
C SER A 29 30.68 20.37 -15.68
N ALA A 30 30.67 20.81 -16.94
CA ALA A 30 29.81 20.26 -17.98
C ALA A 30 30.04 18.76 -18.18
N THR A 31 31.29 18.30 -18.20
CA THR A 31 31.60 16.87 -18.31
C THR A 31 31.13 16.07 -17.09
N ARG A 32 31.24 16.62 -15.87
CA ARG A 32 30.72 15.95 -14.66
C ARG A 32 29.21 15.89 -14.65
N ILE A 33 28.53 16.95 -15.08
CA ILE A 33 27.07 16.99 -15.20
C ILE A 33 26.61 15.95 -16.24
N ALA A 34 27.25 15.90 -17.42
CA ALA A 34 26.93 14.90 -18.45
C ALA A 34 27.10 13.47 -17.92
N LYS A 35 28.25 13.15 -17.30
CA LYS A 35 28.48 11.83 -16.69
C LYS A 35 27.49 11.49 -15.58
N ALA A 36 27.10 12.47 -14.77
CA ALA A 36 26.11 12.27 -13.71
C ALA A 36 24.71 12.01 -14.29
N VAL A 37 24.36 12.67 -15.40
CA VAL A 37 23.13 12.38 -16.16
C VAL A 37 23.17 10.99 -16.76
N ASP A 38 24.30 10.56 -17.35
CA ASP A 38 24.46 9.21 -17.89
C ASP A 38 24.34 8.13 -16.81
N ILE A 39 24.98 8.32 -15.65
CA ILE A 39 24.87 7.41 -14.50
C ILE A 39 23.43 7.37 -13.98
N LYS A 40 22.75 8.53 -13.95
CA LYS A 40 21.35 8.60 -13.54
C LYS A 40 20.43 7.88 -14.54
N LEU A 41 20.70 8.02 -15.84
CA LEU A 41 19.98 7.30 -16.90
C LEU A 41 20.20 5.78 -16.77
N LEU A 42 21.44 5.34 -16.58
CA LEU A 42 21.77 3.94 -16.34
C LEU A 42 21.09 3.38 -15.08
N GLY A 43 21.04 4.17 -14.00
CA GLY A 43 20.33 3.80 -12.77
C GLY A 43 18.80 3.80 -12.90
N SER A 44 18.26 4.42 -13.95
CA SER A 44 16.83 4.42 -14.26
C SER A 44 16.41 3.38 -15.30
N LEU A 45 17.37 2.61 -15.85
CA LEU A 45 17.06 1.57 -16.82
C LEU A 45 16.29 0.43 -16.14
N ASN A 46 15.09 0.15 -16.65
CA ASN A 46 14.31 -0.97 -16.16
C ASN A 46 14.78 -2.28 -16.80
N ARG A 47 14.26 -3.41 -16.30
CA ARG A 47 14.52 -4.76 -16.82
C ARG A 47 14.39 -4.81 -18.36
N ASP A 48 13.34 -4.20 -18.89
CA ASP A 48 13.04 -4.22 -20.32
C ASP A 48 14.05 -3.40 -21.13
N ASP A 49 14.59 -2.32 -20.55
CA ASP A 49 15.59 -1.48 -21.21
C ASP A 49 16.96 -2.16 -21.21
N LEU A 50 17.36 -2.77 -20.09
CA LEU A 50 18.59 -3.56 -20.01
C LEU A 50 18.54 -4.78 -20.92
N LYS A 51 17.36 -5.40 -21.07
CA LYS A 51 17.18 -6.52 -22.00
C LYS A 51 17.15 -6.08 -23.47
N LYS A 52 16.64 -4.88 -23.79
CA LYS A 52 16.79 -4.28 -25.13
C LYS A 52 18.24 -3.93 -25.47
N LEU A 53 19.00 -3.44 -24.49
CA LEU A 53 20.40 -3.04 -24.65
C LEU A 53 21.34 -4.26 -24.75
N CYS A 54 21.12 -5.29 -23.94
CA CYS A 54 21.98 -6.48 -23.88
C CYS A 54 21.48 -7.66 -24.74
N GLY A 55 20.27 -7.60 -25.28
CA GLY A 55 19.65 -8.67 -26.06
C GLY A 55 19.58 -9.99 -25.30
N ASP A 56 19.89 -11.10 -25.97
CA ASP A 56 19.90 -12.44 -25.38
C ASP A 56 21.18 -12.75 -24.57
N LYS A 57 22.15 -11.84 -24.53
CA LYS A 57 23.43 -12.00 -23.79
C LYS A 57 23.33 -11.49 -22.35
N PHE A 58 22.20 -11.74 -21.70
CA PHE A 58 21.96 -11.28 -20.35
C PHE A 58 22.61 -12.25 -19.34
N PRO A 59 23.52 -11.79 -18.46
CA PRO A 59 24.14 -12.68 -17.50
C PRO A 59 23.12 -13.21 -16.47
N GLU A 60 23.07 -14.52 -16.27
CA GLU A 60 22.08 -15.20 -15.40
C GLU A 60 22.14 -14.75 -13.93
N TRP A 61 23.26 -14.18 -13.50
CA TRP A 61 23.47 -13.67 -12.13
C TRP A 61 22.91 -12.27 -11.89
N ILE A 62 22.47 -11.56 -12.94
CA ILE A 62 21.76 -10.29 -12.78
C ILE A 62 20.28 -10.60 -12.53
N SER A 63 19.93 -10.84 -11.27
CA SER A 63 18.52 -10.85 -10.87
C SER A 63 18.10 -9.44 -10.48
N PHE A 64 16.94 -8.98 -10.97
CA PHE A 64 16.26 -7.80 -10.43
C PHE A 64 15.20 -8.30 -9.47
N PRO A 65 15.55 -8.65 -8.21
CA PRO A 65 14.54 -9.03 -7.27
C PRO A 65 13.64 -7.81 -7.06
N ALA A 66 12.33 -8.00 -7.09
CA ALA A 66 11.38 -6.91 -6.84
C ALA A 66 11.63 -6.26 -5.47
N PHE A 67 12.27 -6.98 -4.56
CA PHE A 67 12.72 -6.51 -3.26
C PHE A 67 14.23 -6.64 -3.12
N GLU A 68 14.89 -5.58 -2.69
CA GLU A 68 16.32 -5.58 -2.37
C GLU A 68 16.56 -6.09 -0.95
N GLN A 69 17.54 -6.97 -0.78
CA GLN A 69 17.88 -7.51 0.55
C GLN A 69 18.61 -6.47 1.40
N VAL A 70 18.11 -6.22 2.60
CA VAL A 70 18.64 -5.20 3.52
C VAL A 70 19.25 -5.82 4.79
N LYS A 71 20.28 -6.65 4.62
CA LYS A 71 20.97 -7.33 5.73
C LYS A 71 21.50 -6.34 6.79
N TRP A 72 22.00 -5.19 6.35
CA TRP A 72 22.51 -4.15 7.26
C TRP A 72 21.41 -3.56 8.14
N LEU A 73 20.19 -3.41 7.60
CA LEU A 73 19.06 -2.84 8.33
C LEU A 73 18.60 -3.82 9.41
N ASN A 74 18.55 -5.11 9.11
CA ASN A 74 18.28 -6.15 10.12
C ASN A 74 19.30 -6.14 11.27
N LYS A 75 20.59 -5.89 10.98
CA LYS A 75 21.63 -5.75 12.01
C LYS A 75 21.46 -4.51 12.90
N GLN A 76 20.86 -3.44 12.38
CA GLN A 76 20.53 -2.27 13.20
C GLN A 76 19.25 -2.52 14.00
N LEU A 77 18.24 -3.10 13.37
CA LEU A 77 16.98 -3.47 14.01
C LEU A 77 17.21 -4.39 15.21
N SER A 78 18.11 -5.37 15.11
CA SER A 78 18.45 -6.25 16.24
C SER A 78 19.06 -5.51 17.43
N LYS A 79 19.77 -4.40 17.20
CA LYS A 79 20.34 -3.56 18.27
C LYS A 79 19.30 -2.62 18.87
N LEU A 80 18.36 -2.15 18.06
CA LEU A 80 17.30 -1.25 18.48
C LEU A 80 16.11 -1.99 19.10
N TRP A 81 16.00 -3.29 18.86
CA TRP A 81 14.85 -4.10 19.24
C TRP A 81 14.45 -4.00 20.70
N PRO A 82 15.35 -4.02 21.70
CA PRO A 82 14.95 -3.91 23.09
C PRO A 82 14.14 -2.63 23.38
N PHE A 83 14.53 -1.52 22.76
CA PHE A 83 13.85 -0.23 22.89
C PHE A 83 12.54 -0.18 22.10
N ILE A 84 12.55 -0.75 20.88
CA ILE A 84 11.37 -0.81 20.02
C ILE A 84 10.30 -1.71 20.63
N ALA A 85 10.67 -2.89 21.14
CA ALA A 85 9.77 -3.86 21.74
C ALA A 85 9.09 -3.30 23.00
N GLU A 86 9.84 -2.59 23.83
CA GLU A 86 9.30 -1.90 25.01
C GLU A 86 8.31 -0.80 24.63
N ALA A 87 8.69 0.09 23.69
CA ALA A 87 7.81 1.16 23.24
C ALA A 87 6.54 0.61 22.54
N ALA A 88 6.70 -0.37 21.65
CA ALA A 88 5.59 -1.00 20.94
C ALA A 88 4.65 -1.74 21.91
N THR A 89 5.18 -2.37 22.97
CA THR A 89 4.36 -3.00 24.01
C THR A 89 3.40 -2.01 24.66
N VAL A 90 3.88 -0.81 24.99
CA VAL A 90 3.02 0.24 25.58
C VAL A 90 1.96 0.68 24.58
N VAL A 91 2.35 0.99 23.34
CA VAL A 91 1.41 1.45 22.31
C VAL A 91 0.33 0.40 22.01
N ILE A 92 0.71 -0.87 21.91
CA ILE A 92 -0.23 -1.96 21.63
C ILE A 92 -1.19 -2.13 22.81
N LYS A 93 -0.70 -2.14 24.06
CA LYS A 93 -1.59 -2.21 25.23
C LYS A 93 -2.61 -1.07 25.26
N ASP A 94 -2.14 0.17 25.11
CA ASP A 94 -2.99 1.35 25.15
C ASP A 94 -4.05 1.35 24.04
N SER A 95 -3.75 0.72 22.90
CA SER A 95 -4.65 0.64 21.74
C SER A 95 -5.58 -0.57 21.78
N VAL A 96 -5.13 -1.71 22.32
CA VAL A 96 -5.86 -2.99 22.30
C VAL A 96 -6.70 -3.21 23.54
N GLU A 97 -6.29 -2.74 24.72
CA GLU A 97 -7.08 -2.91 25.94
C GLU A 97 -8.50 -2.34 25.85
N PRO A 98 -8.72 -1.13 25.26
CA PRO A 98 -10.07 -0.64 25.03
C PRO A 98 -10.90 -1.57 24.13
N LEU A 99 -10.29 -2.13 23.09
CA LEU A 99 -10.96 -3.05 22.17
C LEU A 99 -11.32 -4.39 22.85
N LEU A 100 -10.47 -4.89 23.76
CA LEU A 100 -10.78 -6.08 24.55
C LEU A 100 -12.00 -5.86 25.47
N ASP A 101 -12.18 -4.64 25.97
CA ASP A 101 -13.33 -4.27 26.78
C ASP A 101 -14.60 -4.08 25.92
N ASP A 102 -14.49 -3.46 24.74
CA ASP A 102 -15.61 -3.23 23.82
C ASP A 102 -16.13 -4.54 23.19
N TYR A 103 -15.21 -5.41 22.77
CA TYR A 103 -15.52 -6.72 22.17
C TYR A 103 -15.68 -7.84 23.21
N ARG A 104 -15.88 -7.50 24.49
CA ARG A 104 -15.97 -8.47 25.57
C ARG A 104 -17.14 -9.45 25.34
N PRO A 105 -16.88 -10.76 25.26
CA PRO A 105 -17.93 -11.76 25.14
C PRO A 105 -18.88 -11.78 26.34
N THR A 106 -20.14 -12.15 26.10
CA THR A 106 -21.12 -12.35 27.17
C THR A 106 -20.65 -13.44 28.15
N GLY A 107 -20.82 -13.23 29.46
CA GLY A 107 -20.38 -14.17 30.50
C GLY A 107 -18.95 -13.96 31.02
N ILE A 108 -18.18 -13.06 30.41
CA ILE A 108 -16.86 -12.62 30.88
C ILE A 108 -17.04 -11.28 31.62
N SER A 109 -16.56 -11.18 32.86
CA SER A 109 -16.56 -9.96 33.66
C SER A 109 -15.36 -9.06 33.38
N SER A 110 -14.20 -9.64 33.03
CA SER A 110 -12.97 -8.91 32.74
C SER A 110 -12.12 -9.63 31.69
N LEU A 111 -11.59 -8.89 30.72
CA LEU A 111 -10.67 -9.38 29.69
C LEU A 111 -9.52 -8.37 29.50
N LYS A 112 -8.34 -8.66 30.06
CA LYS A 112 -7.20 -7.72 30.06
C LYS A 112 -5.87 -8.43 29.89
N PHE A 113 -4.82 -7.71 29.51
CA PHE A 113 -3.48 -8.26 29.52
C PHE A 113 -2.97 -8.45 30.95
N SER A 114 -2.77 -9.71 31.35
CA SER A 114 -2.00 -10.04 32.55
C SER A 114 -0.50 -9.82 32.31
N LYS A 115 -0.04 -10.26 31.14
CA LYS A 115 1.34 -10.09 30.69
C LYS A 115 1.34 -9.82 29.19
N PHE A 116 2.20 -8.91 28.76
CA PHE A 116 2.41 -8.64 27.35
C PHE A 116 3.89 -8.31 27.13
N SER A 117 4.52 -9.09 26.26
CA SER A 117 5.87 -8.83 25.78
C SER A 117 5.99 -9.33 24.35
N LEU A 118 6.66 -8.56 23.50
CA LEU A 118 7.02 -8.95 22.14
C LEU A 118 8.29 -9.82 22.08
N GLY A 119 8.86 -10.20 23.23
CA GLY A 119 10.03 -11.06 23.29
C GLY A 119 11.34 -10.39 22.87
N SER A 120 12.38 -11.21 22.75
CA SER A 120 13.76 -10.79 22.47
C SER A 120 14.13 -10.87 20.99
N VAL A 121 13.35 -11.59 20.20
CA VAL A 121 13.63 -11.82 18.78
C VAL A 121 12.98 -10.74 17.90
N PRO A 122 13.79 -9.93 17.17
CA PRO A 122 13.27 -8.88 16.30
C PRO A 122 12.57 -9.43 15.05
N PRO A 123 11.68 -8.63 14.43
CA PRO A 123 11.20 -8.91 13.10
C PRO A 123 12.33 -8.83 12.08
N LYS A 124 12.19 -9.61 11.02
CA LYS A 124 13.13 -9.67 9.91
C LYS A 124 12.53 -8.96 8.71
N ILE A 125 13.32 -8.08 8.11
CA ILE A 125 13.01 -7.44 6.84
C ILE A 125 13.62 -8.32 5.75
N GLU A 126 12.78 -9.02 4.98
CA GLU A 126 13.25 -9.88 3.88
C GLU A 126 13.72 -9.04 2.70
N GLY A 127 13.04 -7.92 2.44
CA GLY A 127 13.54 -6.93 1.50
C GLY A 127 12.72 -5.67 1.45
N VAL A 128 13.27 -4.69 0.74
CA VAL A 128 12.68 -3.37 0.54
C VAL A 128 12.53 -3.11 -0.94
N ARG A 129 11.37 -2.62 -1.35
CA ARG A 129 11.09 -2.21 -2.73
C ARG A 129 10.77 -0.73 -2.73
N VAL A 130 11.45 0.03 -3.59
CA VAL A 130 11.01 1.40 -3.84
C VAL A 130 9.87 1.37 -4.87
N GLN A 131 8.74 1.99 -4.53
CA GLN A 131 7.59 2.10 -5.43
C GLN A 131 7.67 3.34 -6.30
N SER A 132 7.88 4.50 -5.68
CA SER A 132 7.89 5.78 -6.38
C SER A 132 8.89 6.74 -5.75
N PHE A 133 9.56 7.50 -6.63
CA PHE A 133 10.37 8.66 -6.29
C PHE A 133 9.76 9.88 -6.96
N LYS A 134 8.86 10.57 -6.25
CA LYS A 134 8.29 11.84 -6.72
C LYS A 134 8.95 13.00 -6.00
N LYS A 135 8.84 14.20 -6.59
CA LYS A 135 9.33 15.41 -5.95
C LYS A 135 8.55 15.62 -4.64
N GLY A 136 9.26 15.55 -3.52
CA GLY A 136 8.66 15.73 -2.19
C GLY A 136 8.07 14.47 -1.55
N LEU A 137 8.07 13.31 -2.22
CA LEU A 137 7.47 12.09 -1.68
C LEU A 137 8.21 10.83 -2.13
N VAL A 138 8.50 9.94 -1.17
CA VAL A 138 9.15 8.65 -1.42
C VAL A 138 8.31 7.55 -0.80
N THR A 139 7.92 6.58 -1.62
CA THR A 139 7.11 5.43 -1.18
C THR A 139 7.94 4.16 -1.23
N LEU A 140 8.05 3.47 -0.09
CA LEU A 140 8.75 2.20 0.08
C LEU A 140 7.79 1.11 0.53
N ASP A 141 7.95 -0.09 0.01
CA ASP A 141 7.30 -1.30 0.52
C ASP A 141 8.36 -2.16 1.22
N ILE A 142 8.08 -2.56 2.47
CA ILE A 142 8.97 -3.35 3.31
C ILE A 142 8.29 -4.71 3.57
N ASP A 143 8.88 -5.81 3.07
CA ASP A 143 8.43 -7.18 3.41
C ASP A 143 8.93 -7.52 4.82
N LEU A 144 8.00 -7.52 5.78
CA LEU A 144 8.24 -7.71 7.19
C LEU A 144 7.72 -9.09 7.63
N ARG A 145 8.59 -9.86 8.28
CA ARG A 145 8.25 -11.16 8.83
C ARG A 145 8.67 -11.25 10.28
N TRP A 146 7.79 -11.76 11.12
CA TRP A 146 8.06 -11.92 12.53
C TRP A 146 7.52 -13.26 13.01
N GLY A 147 8.34 -13.96 13.79
CA GLY A 147 8.03 -15.24 14.41
C GLY A 147 8.95 -15.38 15.60
N GLY A 148 8.75 -14.49 16.57
CA GLY A 148 9.60 -14.36 17.74
C GLY A 148 9.14 -15.22 18.92
N ASP A 149 9.57 -14.82 20.11
CA ASP A 149 9.28 -15.42 21.40
C ASP A 149 8.38 -14.53 22.28
N PRO A 150 7.18 -14.09 21.79
CA PRO A 150 6.32 -13.25 22.60
C PRO A 150 5.75 -13.99 23.81
N ASP A 151 5.49 -13.23 24.87
CA ASP A 151 4.82 -13.72 26.06
C ASP A 151 3.59 -12.86 26.34
N ILE A 152 2.46 -13.31 25.77
CA ILE A 152 1.18 -12.62 25.82
C ILE A 152 0.21 -13.52 26.60
N ILE A 153 -0.25 -13.02 27.74
CA ILE A 153 -1.19 -13.70 28.63
C ILE A 153 -2.36 -12.76 28.88
N LEU A 154 -3.55 -13.20 28.49
CA LEU A 154 -4.82 -12.57 28.80
C LEU A 154 -5.35 -13.13 30.11
N ALA A 155 -5.65 -12.26 31.07
CA ALA A 155 -6.45 -12.61 32.23
C ALA A 155 -7.92 -12.55 31.83
N VAL A 156 -8.59 -13.70 31.91
CA VAL A 156 -10.03 -13.82 31.69
C VAL A 156 -10.69 -14.11 33.03
N GLU A 157 -11.59 -13.24 33.45
CA GLU A 157 -12.46 -13.49 34.60
C GLU A 157 -13.86 -13.74 34.07
N ALA A 158 -14.38 -14.94 34.29
CA ALA A 158 -15.75 -15.32 34.01
C ALA A 158 -16.51 -15.51 35.33
N LEU A 159 -17.85 -15.53 35.26
CA LEU A 159 -18.73 -15.65 36.43
C LEU A 159 -18.42 -16.84 37.35
N VAL A 160 -17.83 -17.92 36.81
CA VAL A 160 -17.62 -19.18 37.52
C VAL A 160 -16.13 -19.59 37.58
N ALA A 161 -15.25 -18.93 36.82
CA ALA A 161 -13.83 -19.28 36.74
C ALA A 161 -12.96 -18.10 36.30
N SER A 162 -11.73 -18.03 36.82
CA SER A 162 -10.68 -17.19 36.26
C SER A 162 -9.71 -18.10 35.48
N LEU A 163 -9.55 -17.82 34.18
CA LEU A 163 -8.74 -18.64 33.29
C LEU A 163 -7.73 -17.76 32.55
N PRO A 164 -6.44 -17.79 32.91
CA PRO A 164 -5.41 -17.13 32.13
C PRO A 164 -5.21 -17.86 30.79
N ILE A 165 -5.27 -17.12 29.69
CA ILE A 165 -5.09 -17.65 28.33
C ILE A 165 -3.81 -17.08 27.76
N GLN A 166 -2.92 -17.96 27.31
CA GLN A 166 -1.68 -17.63 26.66
C GLN A 166 -1.84 -17.68 25.15
N LEU A 167 -1.36 -16.64 24.47
CA LEU A 167 -1.21 -16.62 23.02
C LEU A 167 0.22 -17.06 22.69
N LYS A 168 0.34 -18.14 21.90
CA LYS A 168 1.60 -18.76 21.48
C LYS A 168 1.74 -18.77 19.96
N ASP A 169 2.97 -19.05 19.52
CA ASP A 169 3.31 -19.29 18.12
C ASP A 169 2.84 -18.15 17.19
N LEU A 170 2.87 -16.91 17.69
CA LEU A 170 2.47 -15.73 16.93
C LEU A 170 3.45 -15.48 15.78
N GLN A 171 2.94 -15.58 14.56
CA GLN A 171 3.66 -15.32 13.34
C GLN A 171 2.95 -14.24 12.54
N VAL A 172 3.70 -13.24 12.09
CA VAL A 172 3.19 -12.11 11.32
C VAL A 172 3.98 -12.04 10.01
N PHE A 173 3.27 -12.08 8.89
CA PHE A 173 3.82 -11.89 7.55
C PHE A 173 3.05 -10.78 6.87
N THR A 174 3.72 -9.68 6.56
CA THR A 174 3.03 -8.52 5.98
C THR A 174 3.96 -7.65 5.16
N ILE A 175 3.38 -6.89 4.22
CA ILE A 175 4.10 -5.85 3.50
C ILE A 175 3.63 -4.50 4.04
N VAL A 176 4.59 -3.78 4.64
CA VAL A 176 4.36 -2.46 5.22
C VAL A 176 4.79 -1.41 4.21
N ARG A 177 3.86 -0.55 3.82
CA ARG A 177 4.16 0.64 3.01
C ARG A 177 4.53 1.80 3.91
N VAL A 178 5.68 2.39 3.64
CA VAL A 178 6.20 3.58 4.31
C VAL A 178 6.32 4.71 3.30
N ILE A 179 5.57 5.79 3.55
CA ILE A 179 5.56 6.98 2.70
C ILE A 179 6.27 8.11 3.47
N PHE A 180 7.39 8.56 2.93
CA PHE A 180 8.14 9.70 3.44
C PHE A 180 7.71 10.96 2.70
N GLN A 181 7.20 11.94 3.44
CA GLN A 181 7.01 13.30 2.94
C GLN A 181 8.30 14.07 3.17
N LEU A 182 8.93 14.50 2.07
CA LEU A 182 10.24 15.16 2.12
C LEU A 182 10.10 16.67 2.29
N SER A 183 11.05 17.25 3.01
CA SER A 183 11.20 18.70 3.19
C SER A 183 12.60 19.14 2.79
N GLU A 184 12.76 20.43 2.49
CA GLU A 184 14.07 21.03 2.21
C GLU A 184 14.89 21.29 3.48
N GLU A 185 14.25 21.29 4.65
CA GLU A 185 14.89 21.46 5.95
C GLU A 185 15.34 20.12 6.54
N ILE A 186 16.56 20.06 7.09
CA ILE A 186 17.07 18.89 7.84
C ILE A 186 16.09 18.57 8.98
N PRO A 187 15.63 17.30 9.15
CA PRO A 187 16.18 16.04 8.63
C PRO A 187 15.72 15.62 7.23
N CYS A 188 15.16 16.53 6.45
CA CYS A 188 14.62 16.35 5.10
C CYS A 188 13.39 15.46 5.03
N ILE A 189 12.80 15.14 6.18
CA ILE A 189 11.57 14.35 6.32
C ILE A 189 10.61 15.18 7.18
N SER A 190 9.48 15.56 6.62
CA SER A 190 8.41 16.27 7.31
C SER A 190 7.47 15.32 8.04
N ALA A 191 7.11 14.20 7.40
CA ALA A 191 6.23 13.19 7.97
C ALA A 191 6.55 11.80 7.43
N VAL A 192 6.19 10.79 8.21
CA VAL A 192 6.25 9.38 7.83
C VAL A 192 4.84 8.81 8.00
N VAL A 193 4.27 8.27 6.93
CA VAL A 193 3.01 7.54 6.98
C VAL A 193 3.32 6.07 6.82
N VAL A 194 2.75 5.25 7.69
CA VAL A 194 2.90 3.79 7.67
C VAL A 194 1.52 3.20 7.41
N ALA A 195 1.42 2.31 6.44
CA ALA A 195 0.18 1.61 6.11
C ALA A 195 0.46 0.16 5.74
N LEU A 196 -0.51 -0.71 5.97
CA LEU A 196 -0.50 -2.07 5.47
C LEU A 196 -1.09 -2.09 4.07
N LEU A 197 -0.50 -2.92 3.19
CA LEU A 197 -1.09 -3.16 1.89
C LEU A 197 -2.26 -4.13 2.04
N SER A 198 -3.41 -3.78 1.44
CA SER A 198 -4.55 -4.70 1.36
C SER A 198 -4.24 -5.94 0.53
N GLU A 199 -3.28 -5.83 -0.41
CA GLU A 199 -2.79 -6.94 -1.22
C GLU A 199 -1.26 -6.92 -1.35
N PRO A 200 -0.56 -8.02 -1.00
CA PRO A 200 -1.08 -9.23 -0.38
C PRO A 200 -1.59 -8.98 1.05
N LYS A 201 -2.68 -9.66 1.43
CA LYS A 201 -3.27 -9.51 2.78
C LYS A 201 -2.25 -9.88 3.87
N PRO A 202 -2.16 -9.10 4.95
CA PRO A 202 -1.38 -9.48 6.12
C PRO A 202 -1.83 -10.84 6.66
N ARG A 203 -0.89 -11.73 6.92
CA ARG A 203 -1.14 -13.04 7.53
C ARG A 203 -0.65 -13.02 8.96
N ILE A 204 -1.55 -13.28 9.90
CA ILE A 204 -1.26 -13.37 11.32
C ILE A 204 -1.76 -14.73 11.80
N ASP A 205 -0.84 -15.60 12.14
CA ASP A 205 -1.14 -16.94 12.68
C ASP A 205 -0.78 -16.96 14.16
N TYR A 206 -1.61 -17.60 14.99
CA TYR A 206 -1.36 -17.75 16.42
C TYR A 206 -2.14 -18.94 16.98
N VAL A 207 -1.79 -19.36 18.20
CA VAL A 207 -2.45 -20.44 18.93
C VAL A 207 -2.80 -19.98 20.34
N LEU A 208 -4.05 -20.17 20.76
CA LEU A 208 -4.49 -19.90 22.13
C LEU A 208 -4.34 -21.17 23.00
N LYS A 209 -3.81 -21.03 24.22
CA LYS A 209 -3.68 -22.12 25.21
C LYS A 209 -4.05 -21.63 26.59
N ALA A 210 -4.90 -22.36 27.31
CA ALA A 210 -5.18 -22.07 28.72
C ALA A 210 -4.00 -22.47 29.60
N ILE A 211 -3.69 -21.65 30.59
CA ILE A 211 -2.69 -21.95 31.62
C ILE A 211 -3.41 -22.58 32.82
N GLY A 212 -3.00 -23.80 33.21
CA GLY A 212 -3.53 -24.48 34.41
C GLY A 212 -4.83 -25.28 34.20
N GLY A 213 -5.27 -25.46 32.96
CA GLY A 213 -6.43 -26.29 32.60
C GLY A 213 -6.52 -26.47 31.08
N SER A 214 -7.50 -27.26 30.61
CA SER A 214 -7.81 -27.33 29.18
C SER A 214 -8.78 -26.20 28.81
N LEU A 215 -8.57 -25.56 27.66
CA LEU A 215 -9.53 -24.60 27.09
C LEU A 215 -10.94 -25.22 26.91
N THR A 216 -11.00 -26.55 26.77
CA THR A 216 -12.24 -27.32 26.67
C THR A 216 -12.98 -27.50 28.00
N ALA A 217 -12.40 -27.06 29.13
CA ALA A 217 -13.01 -27.19 30.45
C ALA A 217 -14.22 -26.27 30.63
N VAL A 218 -14.31 -25.19 29.84
CA VAL A 218 -15.46 -24.29 29.77
C VAL A 218 -15.99 -24.33 28.33
N PRO A 219 -17.09 -25.07 28.07
CA PRO A 219 -17.65 -25.19 26.72
C PRO A 219 -17.96 -23.81 26.11
N GLY A 220 -17.50 -23.57 24.88
CA GLY A 220 -17.74 -22.34 24.11
C GLY A 220 -16.83 -21.16 24.45
N LEU A 221 -16.12 -21.16 25.59
CA LEU A 221 -15.25 -20.04 25.96
C LEU A 221 -14.03 -19.90 25.04
N SER A 222 -13.47 -21.02 24.57
CA SER A 222 -12.36 -21.00 23.60
C SER A 222 -12.75 -20.26 22.32
N ASP A 223 -13.89 -20.64 21.77
CA ASP A 223 -14.35 -20.19 20.46
C ASP A 223 -14.75 -18.71 20.54
N MET A 224 -15.42 -18.30 21.63
CA MET A 224 -15.77 -16.90 21.89
C MET A 224 -14.53 -16.00 21.98
N ILE A 225 -13.47 -16.46 22.64
CA ILE A 225 -12.24 -15.66 22.80
C ILE A 225 -11.45 -15.64 21.49
N GLU A 226 -11.40 -16.75 20.77
CA GLU A 226 -10.81 -16.81 19.44
C GLU A 226 -11.51 -15.84 18.48
N ASP A 227 -12.85 -15.80 18.48
CA ASP A 227 -13.64 -14.86 17.69
C ASP A 227 -13.40 -13.40 18.08
N THR A 228 -13.29 -13.09 19.37
CA THR A 228 -12.95 -11.75 19.86
C THR A 228 -11.56 -11.33 19.40
N VAL A 229 -10.55 -12.18 19.59
CA VAL A 229 -9.17 -11.87 19.18
C VAL A 229 -9.10 -11.68 17.66
N ASN A 230 -9.75 -12.56 16.89
CA ASN A 230 -9.83 -12.44 15.43
C ASN A 230 -10.49 -11.12 14.98
N SER A 231 -11.58 -10.71 15.66
CA SER A 231 -12.29 -9.47 15.34
C SER A 231 -11.43 -8.24 15.62
N ILE A 232 -10.78 -8.19 16.79
CA ILE A 232 -9.88 -7.10 17.16
C ILE A 232 -8.70 -7.00 16.19
N VAL A 233 -8.06 -8.13 15.86
CA VAL A 233 -6.95 -8.15 14.90
C VAL A 233 -7.42 -7.65 13.53
N SER A 234 -8.59 -8.10 13.06
CA SER A 234 -9.16 -7.66 11.78
C SER A 234 -9.40 -6.15 11.75
N ASP A 235 -10.01 -5.59 12.81
CA ASP A 235 -10.31 -4.16 12.88
C ASP A 235 -9.06 -3.30 12.90
N MET A 236 -8.05 -3.70 13.68
CA MET A 236 -6.76 -3.01 13.70
C MET A 236 -6.05 -3.06 12.36
N LEU A 237 -6.11 -4.20 11.66
CA LEU A 237 -5.53 -4.32 10.32
C LEU A 237 -6.23 -3.36 9.36
N HIS A 238 -7.56 -3.28 9.39
CA HIS A 238 -8.34 -2.36 8.55
C HIS A 238 -8.05 -0.89 8.84
N GLU A 239 -7.81 -0.50 10.10
CA GLU A 239 -7.43 0.87 10.43
C GLU A 239 -6.07 1.26 9.83
N LEU A 240 -5.16 0.29 9.72
CA LEU A 240 -3.83 0.48 9.17
C LEU A 240 -3.78 0.35 7.63
N GLU A 241 -4.88 0.00 6.96
CA GLU A 241 -4.94 -0.04 5.50
C GLU A 241 -4.88 1.38 4.89
N LEU A 242 -4.47 1.43 3.63
CA LEU A 242 -4.48 2.69 2.87
C LEU A 242 -5.92 3.20 2.72
N LYS A 243 -6.14 4.45 3.08
CA LYS A 243 -7.43 5.10 2.89
C LYS A 243 -7.71 5.30 1.39
N PRO A 244 -8.98 5.23 0.96
CA PRO A 244 -9.39 5.63 -0.38
C PRO A 244 -8.84 7.02 -0.74
N GLN A 245 -8.20 7.15 -1.89
CA GLN A 245 -7.66 8.42 -2.41
C GLN A 245 -8.45 8.97 -3.59
N GLY A 246 -9.11 8.09 -4.37
CA GLY A 246 -9.83 8.48 -5.57
C GLY A 246 -10.96 7.54 -5.94
N ARG A 247 -11.94 8.09 -6.68
CA ARG A 247 -12.98 7.35 -7.38
C ARG A 247 -12.68 7.34 -8.86
N ILE A 248 -12.85 6.20 -9.51
CA ILE A 248 -12.60 6.03 -10.93
C ILE A 248 -13.89 5.57 -11.59
N ALA A 249 -14.43 6.41 -12.48
CA ALA A 249 -15.49 5.99 -13.38
C ALA A 249 -14.86 5.39 -14.64
N VAL A 250 -15.13 4.12 -14.90
CA VAL A 250 -14.69 3.39 -16.10
C VAL A 250 -15.91 3.05 -16.93
N THR A 251 -16.01 3.64 -18.12
CA THR A 251 -16.98 3.24 -19.14
C THR A 251 -16.33 2.23 -20.08
N VAL A 252 -16.84 1.00 -20.09
CA VAL A 252 -16.48 -0.01 -21.09
C VAL A 252 -17.33 0.24 -22.32
N VAL A 253 -16.72 0.82 -23.35
CA VAL A 253 -17.44 1.27 -24.55
C VAL A 253 -17.71 0.06 -25.44
N LYS A 254 -16.65 -0.54 -26.00
CA LYS A 254 -16.76 -1.62 -26.98
C LYS A 254 -15.48 -2.44 -27.08
N ALA A 255 -15.57 -3.60 -27.72
CA ALA A 255 -14.42 -4.31 -28.24
C ALA A 255 -14.56 -4.53 -29.75
N ASN A 256 -13.43 -4.72 -30.44
CA ASN A 256 -13.39 -4.97 -31.88
C ASN A 256 -12.51 -6.18 -32.18
N ALA A 257 -12.93 -6.96 -33.18
CA ALA A 257 -12.19 -8.11 -33.72
C ALA A 257 -11.72 -9.10 -32.63
N LEU A 258 -12.60 -9.40 -31.66
CA LEU A 258 -12.32 -10.39 -30.64
C LEU A 258 -12.05 -11.76 -31.28
N LYS A 259 -11.11 -12.50 -30.69
CA LYS A 259 -10.80 -13.86 -31.13
C LYS A 259 -12.00 -14.77 -30.84
N ASN A 260 -12.57 -15.37 -31.88
CA ASN A 260 -13.60 -16.40 -31.70
C ASN A 260 -12.99 -17.66 -31.07
N MET A 261 -13.58 -18.12 -29.97
CA MET A 261 -13.17 -19.34 -29.28
C MET A 261 -14.16 -20.50 -29.47
N GLU A 262 -15.30 -20.25 -30.12
CA GLU A 262 -16.32 -21.26 -30.39
C GLU A 262 -16.07 -22.03 -31.69
N ILE A 263 -16.49 -23.31 -31.71
CA ILE A 263 -16.45 -24.17 -32.90
C ILE A 263 -17.69 -23.94 -33.77
N ILE A 264 -18.84 -23.69 -33.15
CA ILE A 264 -20.13 -23.44 -33.80
C ILE A 264 -20.67 -22.14 -33.21
N GLY A 265 -20.79 -21.10 -34.01
CA GLY A 265 -21.21 -19.78 -33.54
C GLY A 265 -20.04 -18.79 -33.42
N LYS A 266 -20.29 -17.70 -32.71
CA LYS A 266 -19.26 -16.74 -32.29
C LYS A 266 -19.38 -16.59 -30.79
N SER A 267 -18.24 -16.32 -30.16
CA SER A 267 -18.16 -15.95 -28.75
C SER A 267 -19.22 -14.95 -28.29
N ASP A 268 -19.60 -15.11 -27.03
CA ASP A 268 -20.54 -14.34 -26.22
C ASP A 268 -19.76 -13.48 -25.20
N PRO A 269 -19.14 -12.37 -25.62
CA PRO A 269 -18.19 -11.66 -24.79
C PRO A 269 -18.81 -10.82 -23.67
N TYR A 270 -18.09 -10.78 -22.53
CA TYR A 270 -18.28 -9.81 -21.46
C TYR A 270 -16.94 -9.37 -20.87
N ALA A 271 -16.92 -8.21 -20.20
CA ALA A 271 -15.73 -7.65 -19.56
C ALA A 271 -15.86 -7.63 -18.04
N VAL A 272 -14.78 -7.99 -17.36
CA VAL A 272 -14.62 -7.95 -15.90
C VAL A 272 -13.55 -6.92 -15.57
N LEU A 273 -13.86 -6.01 -14.66
CA LEU A 273 -12.99 -4.89 -14.27
C LEU A 273 -12.72 -4.93 -12.77
N TYR A 274 -11.48 -4.61 -12.39
CA TYR A 274 -11.12 -4.45 -10.98
C TYR A 274 -9.81 -3.68 -10.80
N ILE A 275 -9.65 -3.04 -9.64
CA ILE A 275 -8.36 -2.55 -9.13
C ILE A 275 -7.79 -3.56 -8.12
N ARG A 276 -8.68 -4.04 -7.24
CA ARG A 276 -8.43 -5.15 -6.32
C ARG A 276 -9.19 -6.39 -6.77
N PRO A 277 -8.54 -7.55 -7.02
CA PRO A 277 -9.17 -8.82 -7.33
C PRO A 277 -10.39 -9.20 -6.49
N VAL A 278 -10.49 -8.71 -5.25
CA VAL A 278 -11.63 -8.95 -4.35
C VAL A 278 -12.91 -8.19 -4.79
N PHE A 279 -12.78 -7.06 -5.47
CA PHE A 279 -13.88 -6.18 -5.90
C PHE A 279 -13.96 -6.11 -7.43
N LYS A 280 -14.54 -7.17 -8.02
CA LYS A 280 -14.76 -7.26 -9.46
C LYS A 280 -16.16 -6.78 -9.83
N VAL A 281 -16.25 -6.03 -10.92
CA VAL A 281 -17.51 -5.66 -11.58
C VAL A 281 -17.51 -6.28 -12.98
N LYS A 282 -18.70 -6.60 -13.51
CA LYS A 282 -18.85 -7.22 -14.83
C LYS A 282 -19.88 -6.49 -15.68
N THR A 283 -19.62 -6.41 -16.99
CA THR A 283 -20.61 -5.98 -17.98
C THR A 283 -21.67 -7.06 -18.18
N LYS A 284 -22.73 -6.70 -18.91
CA LYS A 284 -23.61 -7.69 -19.53
C LYS A 284 -22.84 -8.49 -20.59
N VAL A 285 -23.38 -9.66 -20.87
CA VAL A 285 -22.92 -10.53 -21.94
C VAL A 285 -23.63 -10.12 -23.24
N ILE A 286 -22.89 -10.09 -24.34
CA ILE A 286 -23.44 -9.79 -25.67
C ILE A 286 -23.24 -11.02 -26.55
N ASN A 287 -24.34 -11.70 -26.86
CA ASN A 287 -24.25 -12.99 -27.51
C ASN A 287 -23.88 -12.87 -29.00
N ASN A 288 -23.07 -13.80 -29.47
CA ASN A 288 -22.70 -14.09 -30.85
C ASN A 288 -22.14 -12.87 -31.58
N ASN A 289 -21.25 -12.13 -30.90
CA ASN A 289 -20.72 -10.88 -31.42
C ASN A 289 -19.25 -10.63 -31.04
N LEU A 290 -18.36 -10.66 -32.04
CA LEU A 290 -16.92 -10.37 -31.86
C LEU A 290 -16.60 -8.86 -31.85
N ASN A 291 -17.61 -8.00 -32.01
CA ASN A 291 -17.51 -6.54 -31.91
C ASN A 291 -18.60 -6.00 -30.97
N PRO A 292 -18.60 -6.43 -29.69
CA PRO A 292 -19.61 -6.02 -28.73
C PRO A 292 -19.51 -4.53 -28.40
N VAL A 293 -20.66 -3.89 -28.18
CA VAL A 293 -20.77 -2.52 -27.66
C VAL A 293 -21.56 -2.60 -26.36
N TRP A 294 -20.89 -2.39 -25.23
CA TRP A 294 -21.51 -2.47 -23.91
C TRP A 294 -22.01 -1.10 -23.45
N ASP A 295 -21.19 -0.06 -23.61
CA ASP A 295 -21.45 1.30 -23.10
C ASP A 295 -21.90 1.32 -21.62
N GLU A 296 -21.27 0.49 -20.79
CA GLU A 296 -21.57 0.37 -19.36
C GLU A 296 -20.51 1.08 -18.53
N THR A 297 -20.95 1.86 -17.53
CA THR A 297 -20.08 2.61 -16.63
C THR A 297 -20.08 2.01 -15.24
N PHE A 298 -18.88 1.79 -14.70
CA PHE A 298 -18.64 1.27 -13.36
C PHE A 298 -17.79 2.24 -12.56
N GLU A 299 -17.97 2.20 -11.25
CA GLU A 299 -17.15 2.96 -10.33
C GLU A 299 -16.25 2.04 -9.51
N LEU A 300 -14.97 2.41 -9.43
CA LEU A 300 -13.95 1.69 -8.68
C LEU A 300 -13.26 2.65 -7.71
N ILE A 301 -12.88 2.16 -6.54
CA ILE A 301 -12.10 2.91 -5.54
C ILE A 301 -10.61 2.63 -5.73
N ALA A 302 -9.80 3.69 -5.68
CA ALA A 302 -8.35 3.62 -5.65
C ALA A 302 -7.84 4.08 -4.29
N GLU A 303 -7.09 3.23 -3.60
CA GLU A 303 -6.42 3.54 -2.32
C GLU A 303 -5.02 4.09 -2.54
N ASP A 304 -4.41 3.79 -3.68
CA ASP A 304 -3.12 4.33 -4.08
C ASP A 304 -3.02 4.50 -5.59
N LYS A 305 -3.22 5.75 -6.03
CA LYS A 305 -3.06 6.16 -7.43
C LYS A 305 -1.67 5.87 -8.00
N GLU A 306 -0.63 5.79 -7.16
CA GLU A 306 0.75 5.69 -7.65
C GLU A 306 1.11 4.28 -8.10
N THR A 307 0.67 3.26 -7.38
CA THR A 307 1.10 1.87 -7.64
C THR A 307 -0.01 0.98 -8.20
N GLN A 308 -1.28 1.37 -8.02
CA GLN A 308 -2.40 0.58 -8.51
C GLN A 308 -2.66 0.79 -10.00
N ALA A 309 -3.41 -0.15 -10.57
CA ALA A 309 -3.82 -0.16 -11.97
C ALA A 309 -5.21 -0.77 -12.10
N ILE A 310 -5.97 -0.31 -13.10
CA ILE A 310 -7.21 -0.96 -13.50
C ILE A 310 -6.83 -2.18 -14.33
N ILE A 311 -7.36 -3.34 -13.97
CA ILE A 311 -7.27 -4.56 -14.76
C ILE A 311 -8.62 -4.80 -15.41
N ILE A 312 -8.60 -5.12 -16.70
CA ILE A 312 -9.79 -5.48 -17.47
C ILE A 312 -9.54 -6.80 -18.16
N GLU A 313 -10.37 -7.78 -17.88
CA GLU A 313 -10.35 -9.10 -18.48
C GLU A 313 -11.59 -9.28 -19.34
N VAL A 314 -11.42 -9.73 -20.57
CA VAL A 314 -12.52 -10.05 -21.48
C VAL A 314 -12.63 -11.56 -21.55
N PHE A 315 -13.84 -12.06 -21.33
CA PHE A 315 -14.19 -13.48 -21.34
C PHE A 315 -15.25 -13.76 -22.38
N ASP A 316 -15.34 -15.04 -22.74
CA ASP A 316 -16.39 -15.65 -23.53
C ASP A 316 -17.25 -16.48 -22.57
N GLU A 317 -18.53 -16.11 -22.41
CA GLU A 317 -19.47 -16.87 -21.56
C GLU A 317 -19.81 -18.20 -22.26
N ASP A 318 -19.68 -19.32 -21.54
CA ASP A 318 -19.99 -20.64 -22.08
C ASP A 318 -20.87 -21.40 -21.10
N ASP A 319 -22.15 -21.60 -21.44
CA ASP A 319 -23.14 -22.24 -20.55
C ASP A 319 -22.74 -23.67 -20.09
N LEU A 320 -21.85 -24.34 -20.83
CA LEU A 320 -21.52 -25.75 -20.65
C LEU A 320 -20.09 -25.99 -20.14
N SER A 321 -19.24 -24.97 -20.12
CA SER A 321 -17.85 -25.11 -19.70
C SER A 321 -17.36 -23.86 -18.96
N GLN A 322 -16.10 -23.86 -18.52
CA GLN A 322 -15.54 -22.66 -17.91
C GLN A 322 -15.32 -21.58 -18.96
N ASP A 323 -15.63 -20.35 -18.57
CA ASP A 323 -15.53 -19.18 -19.42
C ASP A 323 -14.10 -18.99 -19.96
N LYS A 324 -14.01 -18.77 -21.27
CA LYS A 324 -12.70 -18.72 -21.95
C LYS A 324 -12.19 -17.30 -22.00
N LYS A 325 -11.02 -17.07 -21.39
CA LYS A 325 -10.39 -15.73 -21.43
C LYS A 325 -9.98 -15.34 -22.86
N LEU A 326 -10.64 -14.31 -23.39
CA LEU A 326 -10.36 -13.71 -24.69
C LEU A 326 -9.14 -12.79 -24.61
N GLY A 327 -8.99 -12.02 -23.53
CA GLY A 327 -7.77 -11.27 -23.26
C GLY A 327 -7.80 -10.45 -21.99
N ILE A 328 -6.71 -9.74 -21.72
CA ILE A 328 -6.51 -8.90 -20.54
C ILE A 328 -5.80 -7.60 -20.91
N VAL A 329 -6.12 -6.53 -20.19
CA VAL A 329 -5.40 -5.26 -20.23
C VAL A 329 -5.12 -4.74 -18.82
N LYS A 330 -4.08 -3.91 -18.71
CA LYS A 330 -3.72 -3.20 -17.49
C LYS A 330 -3.50 -1.72 -17.81
N LEU A 331 -4.19 -0.84 -17.09
CA LEU A 331 -4.04 0.61 -17.16
C LEU A 331 -3.54 1.16 -15.81
N PRO A 332 -2.27 1.56 -15.70
CA PRO A 332 -1.73 2.18 -14.47
C PRO A 332 -2.45 3.48 -14.11
N LEU A 333 -2.85 3.63 -12.85
CA LEU A 333 -3.58 4.83 -12.40
C LEU A 333 -2.73 6.10 -12.42
N ILE A 334 -1.40 5.94 -12.35
CA ILE A 334 -0.45 7.05 -12.39
C ILE A 334 -0.51 7.83 -13.71
N GLU A 335 -0.98 7.18 -14.79
CA GLU A 335 -1.12 7.78 -16.13
C GLU A 335 -2.38 8.66 -16.26
N LEU A 336 -3.29 8.59 -15.27
CA LEU A 336 -4.55 9.33 -15.28
C LEU A 336 -4.37 10.73 -14.69
N GLU A 337 -4.94 11.73 -15.34
CA GLU A 337 -5.05 13.08 -14.80
C GLU A 337 -6.39 13.28 -14.09
N PRO A 338 -6.42 13.94 -12.91
CA PRO A 338 -7.68 14.20 -12.22
C PRO A 338 -8.64 15.07 -13.04
N GLU A 339 -9.93 14.76 -12.94
CA GLU A 339 -11.05 15.47 -13.58
C GLU A 339 -11.03 15.52 -15.11
N ILE A 340 -10.16 14.72 -15.76
CA ILE A 340 -10.06 14.65 -17.21
C ILE A 340 -10.51 13.27 -17.67
N CYS A 341 -11.63 13.22 -18.38
CA CYS A 341 -12.09 11.99 -19.02
C CYS A 341 -11.22 11.70 -20.25
N ARG A 342 -10.55 10.54 -20.26
CA ARG A 342 -9.72 10.09 -21.38
C ARG A 342 -10.26 8.80 -21.96
N GLU A 343 -10.27 8.73 -23.28
CA GLU A 343 -10.57 7.52 -24.04
C GLU A 343 -9.27 6.80 -24.38
N PHE A 344 -9.25 5.49 -24.12
CA PHE A 344 -8.13 4.62 -24.43
C PHE A 344 -8.60 3.46 -25.29
N GLU A 345 -7.82 3.14 -26.32
CA GLU A 345 -7.97 1.90 -27.06
C GLU A 345 -6.75 1.02 -26.79
N PHE A 346 -7.00 -0.19 -26.31
CA PHE A 346 -5.96 -1.14 -25.99
C PHE A 346 -6.08 -2.41 -26.81
N ARG A 347 -4.94 -2.98 -27.19
CA ARG A 347 -4.89 -4.34 -27.72
C ARG A 347 -4.97 -5.34 -26.57
N LEU A 348 -5.83 -6.34 -26.71
CA LEU A 348 -6.00 -7.39 -25.72
C LEU A 348 -4.79 -8.33 -25.71
N LEU A 349 -4.25 -8.56 -24.52
CA LEU A 349 -3.13 -9.48 -24.32
C LEU A 349 -3.63 -10.85 -23.85
N PRO A 350 -2.91 -11.95 -24.15
CA PRO A 350 -3.23 -13.27 -23.59
C PRO A 350 -3.00 -13.36 -22.06
N SER A 351 -2.01 -12.61 -21.57
CA SER A 351 -1.63 -12.53 -20.16
C SER A 351 -0.87 -11.22 -19.92
N LEU A 352 -0.89 -10.71 -18.68
CA LEU A 352 -0.05 -9.58 -18.27
C LEU A 352 1.44 -9.97 -18.25
N ASP A 353 1.75 -11.24 -18.00
CA ASP A 353 3.11 -11.77 -18.13
C ASP A 353 3.29 -12.41 -19.52
N MET A 354 3.67 -11.58 -20.49
CA MET A 354 3.88 -12.02 -21.87
C MET A 354 5.10 -12.95 -22.05
N MET A 355 6.00 -13.03 -21.05
CA MET A 355 7.22 -13.87 -21.12
C MET A 355 6.90 -15.37 -21.12
N LYS A 356 5.77 -15.77 -20.54
CA LYS A 356 5.34 -17.18 -20.46
C LYS A 356 4.43 -17.60 -21.62
N VAL A 357 4.06 -16.67 -22.50
CA VAL A 357 3.03 -16.92 -23.51
C VAL A 357 3.65 -17.22 -24.87
N LYS A 358 3.39 -18.43 -25.39
CA LYS A 358 3.77 -18.84 -26.75
C LYS A 358 2.81 -18.34 -27.84
N ASP A 359 1.57 -18.02 -27.46
CA ASP A 359 0.53 -17.55 -28.38
C ASP A 359 0.65 -16.03 -28.63
N LYS A 360 1.17 -15.65 -29.81
CA LYS A 360 1.26 -14.25 -30.26
C LYS A 360 0.10 -13.85 -31.17
N LYS A 361 -0.97 -14.65 -31.24
CA LYS A 361 -2.13 -14.35 -32.10
C LYS A 361 -2.85 -13.10 -31.61
N ASP A 362 -3.44 -12.40 -32.56
CA ASP A 362 -4.27 -11.25 -32.27
C ASP A 362 -5.53 -11.67 -31.51
N ARG A 363 -5.94 -10.82 -30.56
CA ARG A 363 -7.09 -11.04 -29.67
C ARG A 363 -8.10 -9.89 -29.73
N GLY A 364 -7.87 -8.92 -30.62
CA GLY A 364 -8.73 -7.76 -30.80
C GLY A 364 -8.33 -6.58 -29.93
N THR A 365 -9.16 -5.54 -29.96
CA THR A 365 -8.99 -4.32 -29.15
C THR A 365 -10.20 -4.09 -28.26
N ILE A 366 -9.99 -3.38 -27.15
CA ILE A 366 -11.03 -2.87 -26.26
C ILE A 366 -10.88 -1.36 -26.12
N THR A 367 -12.00 -0.65 -26.19
CA THR A 367 -12.08 0.80 -26.02
C THR A 367 -12.75 1.11 -24.70
N ILE A 368 -12.12 1.94 -23.88
CA ILE A 368 -12.63 2.36 -22.58
C ILE A 368 -12.51 3.87 -22.42
N LYS A 369 -13.41 4.46 -21.62
CA LYS A 369 -13.28 5.84 -21.14
C LYS A 369 -13.08 5.83 -19.64
N VAL A 370 -12.14 6.63 -19.15
CA VAL A 370 -11.77 6.65 -17.74
C VAL A 370 -11.73 8.08 -17.24
N LEU A 371 -12.38 8.32 -16.10
CA LEU A 371 -12.35 9.56 -15.36
C LEU A 371 -11.89 9.27 -13.93
N TYR A 372 -10.81 9.91 -13.50
CA TYR A 372 -10.31 9.85 -12.12
C TYR A 372 -10.75 11.10 -11.35
N HIS A 373 -11.43 10.90 -10.23
CA HIS A 373 -11.82 11.93 -9.28
C HIS A 373 -11.02 11.78 -7.99
N ALA A 374 -10.33 12.83 -7.54
CA ALA A 374 -9.57 12.81 -6.30
C ALA A 374 -10.50 13.11 -5.11
N LEU A 375 -10.58 12.21 -4.13
CA LEU A 375 -11.52 12.35 -3.01
C LEU A 375 -11.03 13.37 -1.98
N SER A 376 -11.94 14.24 -1.55
CA SER A 376 -11.77 15.09 -0.38
C SER A 376 -11.82 14.28 0.91
N LYS A 377 -11.29 14.80 2.03
CA LYS A 377 -11.24 14.07 3.32
C LYS A 377 -12.60 13.54 3.79
N ALA A 378 -13.69 14.27 3.54
CA ALA A 378 -15.04 13.84 3.91
C ALA A 378 -15.49 12.66 3.04
N GLU A 379 -15.21 12.70 1.75
CA GLU A 379 -15.53 11.62 0.81
C GLU A 379 -14.67 10.37 1.05
N GLN A 380 -13.42 10.54 1.48
CA GLN A 380 -12.55 9.42 1.87
C GLN A 380 -13.14 8.63 3.05
N LEU A 381 -13.71 9.32 4.04
CA LEU A 381 -14.37 8.67 5.18
C LEU A 381 -15.64 7.92 4.74
N ALA A 382 -16.48 8.56 3.92
CA ALA A 382 -17.69 7.93 3.40
C ALA A 382 -17.37 6.67 2.55
N ALA A 383 -16.37 6.76 1.67
CA ALA A 383 -15.93 5.62 0.85
C ALA A 383 -15.41 4.46 1.72
N LEU A 384 -14.67 4.76 2.79
CA LEU A 384 -14.17 3.75 3.72
C LEU A 384 -15.32 3.04 4.46
N GLU A 385 -16.34 3.78 4.89
CA GLU A 385 -17.52 3.21 5.55
C GLU A 385 -18.34 2.31 4.61
N GLU A 386 -18.53 2.74 3.35
CA GLU A 386 -19.22 1.95 2.33
C GLU A 386 -18.48 0.65 2.00
N GLU A 387 -17.15 0.72 1.89
CA GLU A 387 -16.32 -0.45 1.66
C GLU A 387 -16.44 -1.46 2.81
N LYS A 388 -16.37 -0.99 4.07
CA LYS A 388 -16.55 -1.84 5.26
C LYS A 388 -17.88 -2.58 5.22
N ARG A 389 -18.98 -1.87 4.93
CA ARG A 389 -20.31 -2.48 4.80
C ARG A 389 -20.36 -3.53 3.69
N THR A 390 -19.71 -3.27 2.57
CA THR A 390 -19.66 -4.19 1.43
C THR A 390 -18.88 -5.47 1.78
N LEU A 391 -17.74 -5.32 2.46
CA LEU A 391 -16.92 -6.44 2.92
C LEU A 391 -17.65 -7.30 3.96
N GLU A 392 -18.30 -6.67 4.94
CA GLU A 392 -19.10 -7.36 5.95
C GLU A 392 -20.26 -8.13 5.33
N ASN A 393 -21.00 -7.51 4.40
CA ASN A 393 -22.08 -8.19 3.67
C ASN A 393 -21.54 -9.39 2.89
N LYS A 394 -20.38 -9.26 2.24
CA LYS A 394 -19.72 -10.36 1.53
C LYS A 394 -19.29 -11.48 2.49
N LYS A 395 -18.80 -11.14 3.67
CA LYS A 395 -18.44 -12.11 4.72
C LYS A 395 -19.69 -12.86 5.22
N LYS A 396 -20.77 -12.13 5.54
CA LYS A 396 -22.07 -12.72 5.94
C LYS A 396 -22.63 -13.66 4.87
N LEU A 397 -22.52 -13.31 3.59
CA LEU A 397 -22.94 -14.17 2.48
C LEU A 397 -22.08 -15.44 2.32
N LYS A 398 -20.77 -15.35 2.59
CA LYS A 398 -19.88 -16.51 2.65
C LYS A 398 -20.21 -17.42 3.83
N ASP A 399 -20.40 -16.85 5.01
CA ASP A 399 -20.70 -17.59 6.24
C ASP A 399 -22.09 -18.26 6.18
N ALA A 400 -23.04 -17.64 5.49
CA ALA A 400 -24.36 -18.22 5.21
C ALA A 400 -24.34 -19.34 4.15
N GLY A 401 -23.17 -19.70 3.61
CA GLY A 401 -23.02 -20.74 2.59
C GLY A 401 -23.65 -20.40 1.24
N VAL A 402 -24.04 -19.13 1.03
CA VAL A 402 -24.61 -18.63 -0.23
C VAL A 402 -23.51 -18.39 -1.27
N VAL A 403 -22.27 -18.19 -0.81
CA VAL A 403 -21.07 -18.07 -1.65
C VAL A 403 -20.15 -19.24 -1.34
N GLY A 404 -20.09 -20.24 -2.23
CA GLY A 404 -19.21 -21.40 -2.08
C GLY A 404 -17.73 -21.00 -1.97
N SER A 405 -16.94 -21.82 -1.27
CA SER A 405 -15.49 -21.63 -1.02
C SER A 405 -14.60 -21.65 -2.28
N THR A 406 -15.17 -21.68 -3.48
CA THR A 406 -14.45 -21.73 -4.76
C THR A 406 -14.06 -20.36 -5.32
N VAL A 407 -14.43 -19.24 -4.68
CA VAL A 407 -14.10 -17.89 -5.19
C VAL A 407 -12.59 -17.56 -5.25
N ASP A 408 -11.72 -18.32 -4.58
CA ASP A 408 -10.26 -18.17 -4.66
C ASP A 408 -9.57 -19.24 -5.53
N ALA A 409 -10.33 -20.17 -6.14
CA ALA A 409 -9.81 -21.17 -7.07
C ALA A 409 -10.77 -21.34 -8.27
N LEU A 410 -10.44 -20.63 -9.36
CA LEU A 410 -11.16 -20.61 -10.64
C LEU A 410 -12.55 -19.98 -10.61
N GLY A 411 -12.81 -19.20 -11.66
CA GLY A 411 -14.12 -18.67 -11.99
C GLY A 411 -15.14 -19.78 -12.24
N ASP A 412 -16.40 -19.35 -12.27
CA ASP A 412 -17.61 -20.12 -12.53
C ASP A 412 -18.10 -20.99 -11.37
N ALA A 413 -19.02 -20.41 -10.61
CA ALA A 413 -20.40 -20.88 -10.57
C ALA A 413 -21.18 -20.02 -9.56
N VAL A 414 -22.26 -19.42 -10.06
CA VAL A 414 -23.55 -19.10 -9.42
C VAL A 414 -24.09 -17.87 -10.16
N GLY A 415 -24.77 -18.16 -11.27
CA GLY A 415 -25.74 -17.25 -11.85
C GLY A 415 -26.96 -17.13 -10.93
N GLY A 416 -27.41 -15.89 -10.74
CA GLY A 416 -28.66 -15.59 -10.04
C GLY A 416 -28.47 -15.08 -8.61
N ALA A 417 -28.88 -13.82 -8.42
CA ALA A 417 -29.04 -13.08 -7.17
C ALA A 417 -27.82 -12.32 -6.62
N ALA A 418 -28.06 -11.01 -6.43
CA ALA A 418 -27.25 -10.02 -5.71
C ALA A 418 -26.08 -9.35 -6.45
N SER A 419 -26.37 -8.71 -7.60
CA SER A 419 -25.68 -7.45 -7.96
C SER A 419 -26.55 -6.28 -7.50
N LEU A 420 -26.48 -5.95 -6.21
CA LEU A 420 -26.99 -4.67 -5.68
C LEU A 420 -25.78 -3.75 -5.48
N VAL A 421 -25.24 -3.26 -6.60
CA VAL A 421 -24.49 -2.01 -6.61
C VAL A 421 -25.42 -0.99 -7.24
N GLY A 422 -25.85 -0.03 -6.41
CA GLY A 422 -26.80 0.99 -6.80
C GLY A 422 -26.24 1.88 -7.91
N THR A 423 -26.70 1.67 -9.13
CA THR A 423 -26.59 2.68 -10.18
C THR A 423 -27.59 3.80 -9.87
N GLY A 424 -27.18 4.75 -9.05
CA GLY A 424 -27.93 5.99 -8.82
C GLY A 424 -27.87 6.87 -10.06
N VAL A 425 -28.75 6.62 -11.03
CA VAL A 425 -29.01 7.54 -12.14
C VAL A 425 -29.83 8.72 -11.60
N SER A 426 -29.21 9.88 -11.57
CA SER A 426 -29.87 11.16 -11.29
C SER A 426 -30.76 11.57 -12.47
N THR A 427 -32.05 11.26 -12.40
CA THR A 427 -33.08 11.96 -13.18
C THR A 427 -34.31 12.15 -12.30
N GLY A 428 -34.68 13.40 -12.07
CA GLY A 428 -35.70 13.79 -11.10
C GLY A 428 -37.12 13.33 -11.46
N ALA A 429 -37.84 12.91 -10.43
CA ALA A 429 -39.29 13.07 -10.24
C ALA A 429 -39.60 12.65 -8.81
N GLY A 430 -40.33 13.49 -8.07
CA GLY A 430 -40.61 13.28 -6.66
C GLY A 430 -41.45 12.04 -6.37
N ILE A 431 -41.24 11.47 -5.18
CA ILE A 431 -42.26 10.66 -4.51
C ILE A 431 -42.35 11.14 -3.06
N VAL A 432 -43.55 11.60 -2.74
CA VAL A 432 -44.04 12.07 -1.45
C VAL A 432 -44.56 10.88 -0.64
N GLY A 433 -44.37 10.95 0.68
CA GLY A 433 -45.19 10.28 1.69
C GLY A 433 -44.52 9.06 2.32
N SER A 434 -44.58 8.80 3.62
CA SER A 434 -45.20 9.49 4.77
C SER A 434 -45.01 8.55 5.98
N GLY A 435 -44.85 9.11 7.19
CA GLY A 435 -45.37 8.44 8.40
C GLY A 435 -44.42 7.77 9.40
N VAL A 436 -43.86 8.60 10.30
CA VAL A 436 -43.93 8.48 11.79
C VAL A 436 -43.39 7.22 12.50
N GLY A 437 -42.42 7.45 13.39
CA GLY A 437 -42.09 6.56 14.52
C GLY A 437 -40.95 7.13 15.38
N ALA A 438 -41.24 8.10 16.24
CA ALA A 438 -40.30 8.74 17.14
C ALA A 438 -39.86 7.83 18.30
N GLY A 439 -38.59 7.93 18.71
CA GLY A 439 -38.06 7.32 19.93
C GLY A 439 -36.64 7.80 20.20
N VAL A 440 -36.47 8.53 21.30
CA VAL A 440 -35.39 9.46 21.62
C VAL A 440 -34.17 8.79 22.26
N GLY A 441 -32.98 9.17 21.80
CA GLY A 441 -31.83 9.54 22.64
C GLY A 441 -30.87 8.44 23.11
N LEU A 442 -29.61 8.55 22.70
CA LEU A 442 -28.43 8.37 23.57
C LEU A 442 -27.17 8.93 22.90
N VAL A 443 -26.76 10.09 23.41
CA VAL A 443 -25.37 10.57 23.65
C VAL A 443 -24.38 10.41 22.49
N GLY A 444 -24.26 11.49 21.72
CA GLY A 444 -23.04 11.80 20.98
C GLY A 444 -21.88 11.99 21.95
N SER A 445 -21.00 11.01 22.00
CA SER A 445 -19.61 11.13 22.46
C SER A 445 -18.78 10.86 21.21
N GLY A 446 -18.24 11.90 20.57
CA GLY A 446 -16.99 12.47 21.02
C GLY A 446 -15.86 11.81 20.25
N PHE A 447 -15.76 12.12 18.95
CA PHE A 447 -14.59 11.83 18.12
C PHE A 447 -13.34 12.38 18.82
N HIS A 448 -12.59 11.50 19.48
CA HIS A 448 -11.29 11.80 20.07
C HIS A 448 -10.20 11.07 19.28
N ALA A 449 -9.68 11.79 18.28
CA ALA A 449 -8.26 11.87 17.98
C ALA A 449 -7.39 10.59 18.11
N LEU A 450 -7.38 9.75 17.08
CA LEU A 450 -6.19 8.99 16.68
C LEU A 450 -5.34 9.85 15.74
N SER A 451 -4.81 10.92 16.32
CA SER A 451 -3.61 11.64 15.89
C SER A 451 -2.81 11.95 17.15
N LYS A 452 -2.21 10.90 17.72
CA LYS A 452 -1.31 11.01 18.86
C LYS A 452 0.03 10.31 18.55
N ALA A 453 0.63 10.70 17.44
CA ALA A 453 2.07 10.63 17.24
C ALA A 453 2.56 12.05 16.95
N GLY A 454 2.70 12.85 18.00
CA GLY A 454 3.09 14.26 17.86
C GLY A 454 2.79 15.13 19.07
N LYS A 455 3.23 14.73 20.27
CA LYS A 455 3.37 15.62 21.43
C LYS A 455 4.52 15.12 22.32
N PHE A 456 5.74 15.20 21.79
CA PHE A 456 6.94 15.28 22.62
C PHE A 456 7.03 16.75 23.10
N MET A 457 6.35 17.08 24.19
CA MET A 457 6.57 18.36 24.87
C MET A 457 7.90 18.27 25.60
N GLY A 458 8.79 19.19 25.26
CA GLY A 458 10.15 19.26 25.76
C GLY A 458 10.21 19.37 27.28
N LYS A 459 11.06 18.52 27.87
CA LYS A 459 11.94 18.99 28.92
C LYS A 459 13.10 19.69 28.23
N THR A 460 13.10 21.00 28.28
CA THR A 460 14.22 21.85 27.90
C THR A 460 15.40 21.50 28.82
N VAL A 461 16.40 20.78 28.29
CA VAL A 461 17.75 20.80 28.86
C VAL A 461 18.54 21.77 28.00
N THR A 462 18.59 23.02 28.44
CA THR A 462 19.52 24.00 27.89
C THR A 462 20.94 23.59 28.30
N ASN A 463 21.66 22.89 27.43
CA ASN A 463 23.11 22.90 27.47
C ASN A 463 23.59 24.03 26.57
N GLN A 464 24.05 25.12 27.19
CA GLN A 464 24.78 26.19 26.51
C GLN A 464 26.10 25.63 25.96
N PHE A 465 26.17 25.38 24.66
CA PHE A 465 27.45 25.29 23.96
C PHE A 465 27.87 26.70 23.53
N SER A 466 28.63 27.38 24.39
CA SER A 466 29.36 28.60 24.05
C SER A 466 30.61 28.22 23.24
N SER A 467 30.52 28.31 21.91
CA SER A 467 31.69 28.27 21.04
C SER A 467 32.42 29.61 21.10
N ALA A 468 33.34 29.76 22.06
CA ALA A 468 34.31 30.85 22.07
C ALA A 468 35.30 30.69 20.90
N ARG A 469 35.25 31.61 19.94
CA ARG A 469 36.32 31.83 18.95
C ARG A 469 37.62 32.16 19.69
N ARG A 470 38.63 31.28 19.61
CA ARG A 470 40.03 31.66 19.87
C ARG A 470 40.73 31.94 18.54
N THR A 471 40.91 33.22 18.26
CA THR A 471 41.90 33.75 17.33
C THR A 471 43.29 33.57 17.94
N GLY A 472 44.11 32.70 17.36
CA GLY A 472 45.53 32.56 17.70
C GLY A 472 46.38 33.41 16.76
N SER A 473 46.75 34.61 17.21
CA SER A 473 47.86 35.38 16.64
C SER A 473 49.16 34.94 17.34
N GLY A 474 50.07 34.32 16.59
CA GLY A 474 51.42 34.03 17.08
C GLY A 474 52.30 35.27 17.00
N SER A 475 52.78 35.76 18.13
CA SER A 475 53.91 36.68 18.23
C SER A 475 54.90 36.15 19.26
N VAL A 476 56.13 35.99 18.78
CA VAL A 476 57.34 35.53 19.46
C VAL A 476 57.77 36.53 20.55
N ALA A 477 58.17 36.02 21.72
CA ALA A 477 59.21 36.60 22.56
C ALA A 477 59.78 35.53 23.51
N LEU A 478 61.11 35.35 23.45
CA LEU A 478 61.93 34.59 24.41
C LEU A 478 62.22 35.45 25.67
N PRO A 479 63.14 35.04 26.56
CA PRO A 479 62.90 34.53 27.91
C PRO A 479 63.27 35.57 28.99
N ASP A 480 63.11 35.24 30.27
CA ASP A 480 64.14 35.49 31.28
C ASP A 480 63.80 34.78 32.60
N GLY A 481 64.88 34.38 33.29
CA GLY A 481 64.93 33.31 34.27
C GLY A 481 64.41 33.60 35.67
N ALA A 482 64.23 32.51 36.42
CA ALA A 482 65.15 32.09 37.49
C ALA A 482 64.86 30.63 37.85
#